data_AF-A0A8T6LIG9-F1
#
_entry.id   AF-A0A8T6LIG9-F1
#
_cell.length_a   1.000
_cell.length_b   1.000
_cell.length_c   1.000
_cell.angle_alpha   90.00
_cell.angle_beta   90.00
_cell.angle_gamma   90.00
#
_symmetry.space_group_name_H-M   'P 1'
#
loop_
_entity.id
_entity.type
_entity.pdbx_description
1 polymer ?
#
loop_
_entity_poly.entity_id
_entity_poly.type
_entity_poly.pdbx_seq_one_letter_code
_entity_poly.pdbx_strand_id
1 'polypeptide(L)'
;MQAAFPAHFGSWLELKDRNGDTRRSDILDSLGTPANPMGRAELVAKFDSLTAGDNGIDGADIAARLEDLQQLRLIDSLLAPFCN
;
A
#
# COMPACT_ATOMS: atom_id res chain seq x y z
N MET A 1 -13.22 -19.22 10.41
CA MET A 1 -13.85 -18.94 9.09
C MET A 1 -12.93 -17.99 8.37
N GLN A 2 -12.14 -18.45 7.39
CA GLN A 2 -11.26 -17.57 6.61
C GLN A 2 -12.15 -16.66 5.75
N ALA A 3 -11.94 -15.36 5.82
CA ALA A 3 -12.61 -14.42 4.94
C ALA A 3 -12.22 -14.75 3.49
N ALA A 4 -13.14 -15.31 2.72
CA ALA A 4 -12.95 -15.48 1.29
C ALA A 4 -13.01 -14.09 0.66
N PHE A 5 -11.86 -13.54 0.29
CA PHE A 5 -11.81 -12.34 -0.52
C PHE A 5 -12.57 -12.60 -1.83
N PRO A 6 -13.52 -11.74 -2.24
CA PRO A 6 -14.10 -11.76 -3.58
C PRO A 6 -13.01 -11.82 -4.65
N ALA A 7 -13.24 -12.60 -5.72
CA ALA A 7 -12.26 -12.77 -6.79
C ALA A 7 -11.83 -11.45 -7.44
N HIS A 8 -12.73 -10.45 -7.51
CA HIS A 8 -12.45 -9.11 -8.01
C HIS A 8 -13.25 -8.06 -7.24
N PHE A 9 -12.64 -6.92 -6.93
CA PHE A 9 -13.28 -5.72 -6.38
C PHE A 9 -13.37 -4.64 -7.45
N GLY A 10 -13.92 -5.02 -8.60
CA GLY A 10 -13.92 -4.16 -9.75
C GLY A 10 -14.75 -2.89 -9.56
N SER A 11 -14.22 -1.77 -10.02
CA SER A 11 -14.92 -0.50 -10.14
C SER A 11 -14.86 -0.03 -11.59
N TRP A 12 -15.88 0.70 -12.03
CA TRP A 12 -15.89 1.33 -13.34
C TRP A 12 -16.38 2.77 -13.21
N LEU A 13 -15.90 3.62 -14.09
CA LEU A 13 -16.31 5.01 -14.20
C LEU A 13 -16.64 5.31 -15.66
N GLU A 14 -17.76 5.98 -15.87
CA GLU A 14 -18.14 6.52 -17.17
C GLU A 14 -18.33 8.03 -17.05
N LEU A 15 -17.68 8.78 -17.94
CA LEU A 15 -17.79 10.23 -18.05
C LEU A 15 -18.49 10.55 -19.36
N LYS A 16 -19.56 11.35 -19.27
CA LYS A 16 -20.24 11.93 -20.42
C LYS A 16 -20.02 13.43 -20.43
N ASP A 17 -19.51 13.95 -21.53
CA ASP A 17 -19.31 15.39 -21.69
C ASP A 17 -20.58 16.09 -22.19
N ARG A 18 -20.51 17.43 -22.26
CA ARG A 18 -21.62 18.27 -22.75
C ARG A 18 -21.90 18.13 -24.25
N ASN A 19 -20.94 17.64 -25.02
CA ASN A 19 -21.09 17.37 -26.46
C ASN A 19 -21.76 16.01 -26.69
N GLY A 20 -21.91 15.20 -25.64
CA GLY A 20 -22.48 13.87 -25.66
C GLY A 20 -21.46 12.75 -25.83
N ASP A 21 -20.16 13.08 -25.86
CA ASP A 21 -19.08 12.11 -25.93
C ASP A 21 -18.96 11.34 -24.62
N THR A 22 -18.73 10.03 -24.71
CA THR A 22 -18.61 9.15 -23.55
C THR A 22 -17.23 8.52 -23.49
N ARG A 23 -16.62 8.51 -22.30
CA ARG A 23 -15.41 7.76 -22.00
C ARG A 23 -15.63 6.88 -20.77
N ARG A 24 -15.35 5.59 -20.91
CA ARG A 24 -15.45 4.60 -19.83
C ARG A 24 -14.08 4.02 -19.49
N SER A 25 -13.88 3.75 -18.20
CA SER A 25 -12.70 3.05 -17.68
C SER A 25 -13.11 2.07 -16.60
N ASP A 26 -12.57 0.86 -16.67
CA ASP A 26 -12.87 -0.24 -15.75
C ASP A 26 -11.56 -0.70 -15.09
N ILE A 27 -11.57 -0.88 -13.77
CA ILE A 27 -10.46 -1.42 -12.98
C ILE A 27 -11.02 -2.61 -12.20
N LEU A 28 -10.60 -3.82 -12.55
CA LEU A 28 -11.09 -5.04 -11.90
C LEU A 28 -10.28 -5.36 -10.63
N ASP A 29 -8.98 -5.09 -10.67
CA ASP A 29 -8.03 -5.39 -9.61
C ASP A 29 -7.28 -4.11 -9.23
N SER A 30 -7.76 -3.44 -8.17
CA SER A 30 -7.12 -2.25 -7.63
C SER A 30 -5.70 -2.53 -7.16
N LEU A 31 -4.85 -1.49 -7.21
CA LEU A 31 -3.49 -1.55 -6.70
C LEU A 31 -3.49 -1.96 -5.22
N GLY A 32 -2.70 -2.98 -4.88
CA GLY A 32 -2.60 -3.58 -3.55
C GLY A 32 -3.43 -4.86 -3.35
N THR A 33 -4.23 -5.28 -4.33
CA THR A 33 -4.88 -6.61 -4.30
C THR A 33 -3.87 -7.72 -4.64
N PRO A 34 -4.12 -9.00 -4.28
CA PRO A 34 -3.23 -10.09 -4.65
C PRO A 34 -2.98 -10.23 -6.16
N ALA A 35 -3.97 -9.86 -6.98
CA ALA A 35 -3.86 -9.89 -8.45
C ALA A 35 -3.11 -8.66 -9.03
N ASN A 36 -3.02 -7.57 -8.27
CA ASN A 36 -2.30 -6.35 -8.63
C ASN A 36 -1.53 -5.79 -7.43
N PRO A 37 -0.46 -6.48 -6.97
CA PRO A 37 0.24 -6.11 -5.75
C PRO A 37 1.04 -4.82 -5.92
N MET A 38 1.17 -4.03 -4.85
CA MET A 38 2.09 -2.89 -4.83
C MET A 38 3.55 -3.39 -4.86
N GLY A 39 4.37 -2.70 -5.66
CA GLY A 39 5.81 -2.85 -5.64
C GLY A 39 6.43 -2.23 -4.39
N ARG A 40 7.69 -2.59 -4.12
CA ARG A 40 8.45 -2.09 -2.96
C ARG A 40 8.49 -0.57 -2.89
N ALA A 41 8.77 0.10 -4.00
CA ALA A 41 8.85 1.57 -4.05
C ALA A 41 7.49 2.23 -3.70
N GLU A 42 6.38 1.66 -4.17
CA GLU A 42 5.03 2.15 -3.87
C GLU A 42 4.68 1.95 -2.39
N LEU A 43 5.07 0.82 -1.80
CA LEU A 43 4.89 0.55 -0.38
C LEU A 43 5.69 1.52 0.49
N VAL A 44 6.96 1.77 0.16
CA VAL A 44 7.81 2.75 0.89
C VAL A 44 7.22 4.15 0.78
N ALA A 45 6.88 4.61 -0.44
CA ALA A 45 6.29 5.93 -0.63
C ALA A 45 4.95 6.10 0.12
N LYS A 46 4.12 5.05 0.16
CA LYS A 46 2.89 5.05 0.94
C LYS A 46 3.15 5.13 2.44
N PHE A 47 4.15 4.39 2.93
CA PHE A 47 4.55 4.42 4.33
C PHE A 47 5.05 5.81 4.72
N ASP A 48 5.98 6.38 3.96
CA ASP A 48 6.53 7.72 4.20
C ASP A 48 5.42 8.78 4.22
N SER A 49 4.44 8.68 3.31
CA SER A 49 3.27 9.56 3.30
C SER A 49 2.43 9.47 4.58
N LEU A 50 2.35 8.29 5.21
CA LEU A 50 1.57 8.08 6.43
C LEU A 50 2.32 8.51 7.69
N THR A 51 3.66 8.48 7.66
CA THR A 51 4.53 8.80 8.80
C THR A 51 5.19 10.17 8.69
N ALA A 52 4.86 10.97 7.67
CA ALA A 52 5.48 12.28 7.42
C ALA A 52 5.37 13.28 8.60
N GLY A 53 4.41 13.07 9.51
CA GLY A 53 4.25 13.89 10.72
C GLY A 53 5.07 13.40 11.93
N ASP A 54 5.64 12.20 11.86
CA ASP A 54 6.38 11.57 12.94
C ASP A 54 7.88 11.83 12.76
N ASN A 55 8.44 12.68 13.62
CA ASN A 55 9.84 13.06 13.59
C ASN A 55 10.72 11.84 13.95
N GLY A 56 11.30 11.20 12.95
CA GLY A 56 12.31 10.14 13.13
C GLY A 56 11.96 8.80 12.51
N ILE A 57 10.79 8.66 11.86
CA ILE A 57 10.45 7.46 11.10
C ILE A 57 10.91 7.63 9.65
N ASP A 58 11.89 6.83 9.23
CA ASP A 58 12.38 6.74 7.85
C ASP A 58 11.92 5.42 7.23
N GLY A 59 11.06 5.48 6.21
CA GLY A 59 10.51 4.28 5.57
C GLY A 59 11.53 3.44 4.83
N ALA A 60 12.61 4.03 4.32
CA ALA A 60 13.69 3.27 3.67
C ALA A 60 14.45 2.43 4.70
N ASP A 61 14.76 3.02 5.86
CA ASP A 61 15.39 2.30 6.98
C ASP A 61 14.48 1.20 7.54
N ILE A 62 13.19 1.49 7.77
CA ILE A 62 12.22 0.48 8.21
C ILE A 62 12.10 -0.66 7.18
N ALA A 63 12.00 -0.35 5.89
CA ALA A 63 11.89 -1.36 4.84
C ALA A 63 13.14 -2.26 4.77
N ALA A 64 14.33 -1.71 4.99
CA ALA A 64 15.56 -2.49 5.08
C ALA A 64 15.55 -3.42 6.31
N ARG A 65 15.17 -2.93 7.49
CA ARG A 65 15.07 -3.74 8.71
C ARG A 65 14.06 -4.90 8.57
N LEU A 66 12.99 -4.70 7.81
CA LEU A 66 11.99 -5.74 7.55
C LEU A 66 12.51 -6.87 6.63
N GLU A 67 13.51 -6.63 5.79
CA GLU A 67 14.14 -7.70 5.00
C GLU A 67 14.90 -8.68 5.90
N ASP A 68 15.48 -8.17 6.99
CA ASP A 68 16.19 -8.96 7.99
C ASP A 68 15.28 -9.43 9.13
N LEU A 69 13.96 -9.30 9.00
CA LEU A 69 13.00 -9.61 10.08
C LEU A 69 13.16 -11.03 10.63
N GLN A 70 13.48 -12.00 9.76
CA GLN A 70 13.70 -13.39 10.17
C GLN A 70 14.97 -13.58 11.02
N GLN A 71 15.91 -12.63 10.94
CA GLN A 71 17.18 -12.64 11.66
C GLN A 71 17.12 -11.83 12.97
N LEU A 72 16.11 -10.97 13.11
CA LEU A 72 15.89 -10.18 14.32
C LEU A 72 15.53 -11.11 15.49
N ARG A 73 16.40 -11.11 16.51
CA ARG A 73 16.13 -11.83 17.77
C ARG A 73 15.20 -11.07 18.71
N LEU A 74 15.17 -9.75 18.59
CA LEU A 74 14.36 -8.83 19.41
C LEU A 74 13.73 -7.78 18.50
N ILE A 75 12.44 -7.55 18.69
CA ILE A 75 11.65 -6.61 17.87
C ILE A 75 11.85 -5.15 18.29
N ASP A 76 12.44 -4.90 19.46
CA ASP A 76 12.60 -3.55 20.04
C ASP A 76 13.32 -2.60 19.09
N SER A 77 14.33 -3.09 18.37
CA SER A 77 15.05 -2.30 17.36
C SER A 77 14.18 -1.88 16.17
N LEU A 78 13.15 -2.67 15.81
CA LEU A 78 12.18 -2.33 14.77
C LEU A 78 11.12 -1.35 15.30
N LEU A 79 10.73 -1.49 16.56
CA LEU A 79 9.66 -0.69 17.16
C LEU A 79 10.13 0.65 17.74
N ALA A 80 11.41 0.80 18.06
CA ALA A 80 11.96 2.00 18.69
C ALA A 80 11.52 3.32 18.01
N PRO A 81 11.44 3.44 16.67
CA PRO A 81 10.97 4.66 16.01
C PRO A 81 9.49 5.00 16.27
N PHE A 82 8.68 4.04 16.73
CA PHE A 82 7.23 4.18 16.93
C PHE A 82 6.82 4.32 18.41
N CYS A 83 7.75 4.15 19.36
CA CYS A 83 7.44 3.98 20.79
C CYS A 83 7.81 5.18 21.67
N ASN A 84 7.77 6.41 21.14
CA ASN A 84 7.96 7.63 21.94
C ASN A 84 7.00 7.72 23.13
#